data_AF-R5BC75-F1
#
_entry.id   AF-R5BC75-F1
#
_cell.length_a   1.000
_cell.length_b   1.000
_cell.length_c   1.000
_cell.angle_alpha   90.00
_cell.angle_beta   90.00
_cell.angle_gamma   90.00
#
_symmetry.space_group_name_H-M   'P 1'
#
loop_
_entity.id
_entity.type
_entity.pdbx_description
1 polymer ?
#
loop_
_entity_poly.entity_id
_entity_poly.type
_entity_poly.pdbx_seq_one_letter_code
_entity_poly.pdbx_strand_id
1 'polypeptide(L)' 'MTKEFETRIQKERIIDTKIYRYVYECDFDKAVIKRLPIRELDTTAALTDWEIVKIYR' A
#
# COMPACT_ATOMS: atom_id res chain seq x y z
N MET A 1 -3.92 -6.42 9.77
CA MET A 1 -4.39 -5.06 9.42
C MET A 1 -5.78 -4.89 10.03
N THR A 2 -6.10 -3.76 10.67
CA THR A 2 -7.45 -3.54 11.22
C THR A 2 -8.37 -2.94 10.16
N LYS A 3 -9.69 -3.08 10.34
CA LYS A 3 -10.67 -2.51 9.38
C LYS A 3 -10.59 -1.00 9.31
N GLU A 4 -10.37 -0.33 10.45
CA GLU A 4 -10.24 1.12 10.53
C GLU A 4 -9.02 1.61 9.75
N PHE A 5 -7.90 0.89 9.85
CA PHE A 5 -6.68 1.22 9.13
C PHE A 5 -6.81 0.96 7.62
N GLU A 6 -7.48 -0.13 7.23
CA GLU A 6 -7.80 -0.38 5.82
C GLU A 6 -8.66 0.73 5.21
N THR A 7 -9.76 1.09 5.87
CA THR A 7 -10.63 2.19 5.45
C THR A 7 -9.85 3.49 5.32
N ARG A 8 -8.92 3.74 6.23
CA ARG A 8 -8.03 4.90 6.18
C ARG A 8 -7.13 4.88 4.95
N ILE A 9 -6.46 3.75 4.66
CA ILE A 9 -5.61 3.59 3.47
C ILE A 9 -6.43 3.77 2.18
N GLN A 10 -7.64 3.19 2.12
CA GLN A 10 -8.53 3.33 0.96
C GLN A 10 -8.95 4.80 0.73
N LYS A 11 -9.20 5.55 1.80
CA LYS A 11 -9.63 6.96 1.75
C LYS A 11 -8.47 7.91 1.41
N GLU A 12 -7.34 7.79 2.10
CA GLU A 12 -6.18 8.68 1.95
C GLU A 12 -5.27 8.28 0.79
N ARG A 13 -5.48 7.10 0.19
CA ARG A 13 -4.72 6.47 -0.91
C ARG A 13 -3.28 6.11 -0.59
N ILE A 14 -2.58 6.94 0.18
CA ILE A 14 -1.21 6.72 0.62
C ILE A 14 -1.13 6.99 2.11
N ILE A 15 -0.60 6.04 2.87
CA ILE A 15 -0.38 6.18 4.31
C ILE A 15 1.03 5.73 4.65
N ASP A 16 1.77 6.62 5.30
CA ASP A 16 3.04 6.26 5.91
C ASP A 16 2.86 5.88 7.37
N THR A 17 3.50 4.77 7.73
CA THR A 17 3.68 4.35 9.13
C THR A 17 5.13 4.63 9.54
N LYS A 18 5.60 4.12 10.68
CA LYS A 18 7.02 4.24 11.04
C LYS A 18 7.95 3.40 10.17
N ILE A 19 7.42 2.35 9.54
CA ILE A 19 8.23 1.29 8.91
C ILE A 19 7.84 1.01 7.45
N TYR A 20 6.59 1.27 7.06
CA TYR A 20 6.07 1.01 5.72
C TYR A 20 5.27 2.20 5.19
N ARG A 21 5.38 2.42 3.88
CA ARG A 21 4.38 3.15 3.08
C ARG A 21 3.36 2.15 2.57
N TYR A 22 2.07 2.46 2.76
CA TYR A 22 0.95 1.73 2.22
C TYR A 22 0.32 2.53 1.08
N VAL A 23 -0.05 1.84 0.01
CA VAL A 23 -0.71 2.44 -1.16
C VAL A 23 -1.95 1.63 -1.49
N TYR A 24 -3.07 2.33 -1.68
CA TYR A 24 -4.28 1.75 -2.26
C TYR A 24 -4.30 2.02 -3.76
N GLU A 25 -4.18 0.95 -4.53
CA GLU A 25 -4.24 0.96 -5.99
C GLU A 25 -5.58 0.35 -6.41
N CYS A 26 -6.32 1.07 -7.26
CA CYS A 26 -7.66 0.68 -7.67
C CYS A 26 -7.80 0.95 -9.16
N ASP A 27 -7.84 -0.14 -9.91
CA ASP A 27 -7.93 -0.17 -11.36
C ASP A 27 -9.33 -0.66 -11.74
N PHE A 28 -9.65 -0.72 -13.04
CA PHE A 28 -10.92 -1.27 -13.51
C PHE A 28 -11.12 -2.75 -13.15
N ASP A 29 -10.04 -3.53 -13.05
CA ASP A 29 -10.10 -4.98 -12.84
C ASP A 29 -9.89 -5.41 -11.39
N LYS A 30 -9.25 -4.58 -10.57
CA LYS A 30 -8.85 -4.96 -9.20
C LYS A 30 -8.59 -3.74 -8.34
N ALA A 31 -8.86 -3.91 -7.05
CA ALA A 31 -8.34 -3.00 -6.04
C ALA A 31 -7.44 -3.76 -5.06
N VAL A 32 -6.28 -3.20 -4.76
CA VAL A 32 -5.27 -3.83 -3.89
C VAL A 32 -4.68 -2.81 -2.94
N ILE A 33 -4.27 -3.29 -1.77
CA ILE A 33 -3.37 -2.54 -0.88
C ILE A 33 -1.98 -3.14 -1.01
N LYS A 34 -1.02 -2.29 -1.35
CA LYS A 34 0.40 -2.62 -1.42
C LYS A 34 1.17 -1.94 -0.30
N ARG A 35 2.31 -2.48 0.09
CA ARG A 35 3.24 -1.80 1.00
C ARG A 35 4.70 -1.92 0.54
N LEU A 36 5.50 -0.95 0.94
CA LEU A 36 6.96 -0.95 0.78
C LEU A 36 7.60 -0.43 2.06
N PRO A 37 8.72 -1.03 2.55
CA PRO A 37 9.43 -0.46 3.68
C PRO A 37 9.89 0.97 3.39
N ILE A 38 9.77 1.88 4.35
CA ILE A 38 10.08 3.31 4.14
C ILE A 38 11.53 3.52 3.71
N ARG A 39 12.46 2.74 4.27
CA ARG A 39 13.89 2.80 3.92
C ARG A 39 14.16 2.46 2.45
N GLU A 40 13.23 1.80 1.76
CA GLU A 40 13.39 1.35 0.39
C GLU A 40 12.73 2.32 -0.62
N LEU A 41 12.04 3.37 -0.15
CA LEU A 41 11.30 4.31 -1.02
C LEU A 41 12.17 5.05 -2.02
N ASP A 42 13.41 5.37 -1.64
CA ASP A 42 14.37 6.10 -2.50
C ASP A 42 15.36 5.15 -3.20
N THR A 43 15.01 3.88 -3.30
CA THR A 43 15.82 2.84 -3.95
C THR A 43 15.10 2.26 -5.17
N THR A 44 15.80 1.43 -5.94
CA THR A 44 15.18 0.70 -7.06
C THR A 44 14.08 -0.26 -6.63
N ALA A 45 14.03 -0.65 -5.34
CA ALA A 45 12.95 -1.48 -4.80
C ALA A 45 11.58 -0.79 -4.93
N ALA A 46 11.53 0.55 -4.88
CA ALA A 46 10.28 1.30 -5.08
C ALA A 46 9.66 1.15 -6.48
N LEU A 47 10.40 0.60 -7.45
CA LEU A 47 9.90 0.32 -8.79
C LEU A 47 9.16 -1.01 -8.88
N THR A 48 9.51 -2.01 -8.06
CA THR A 48 9.07 -3.40 -8.28
C THR A 48 8.74 -4.21 -7.02
N ASP A 49 9.30 -3.86 -5.86
CA ASP A 49 9.25 -4.71 -4.66
C ASP A 49 8.07 -4.40 -3.74
N TRP A 50 7.01 -3.80 -4.27
CA TRP A 50 5.79 -3.54 -3.52
C TRP A 50 5.06 -4.84 -3.18
N GLU A 51 4.91 -5.13 -1.90
CA GLU A 51 4.21 -6.33 -1.41
C GLU A 51 2.69 -6.08 -1.40
N ILE A 52 1.93 -6.92 -2.11
CA ILE A 52 0.47 -6.91 -2.03
C ILE A 52 0.03 -7.56 -0.71
N VAL A 53 -0.59 -6.77 0.17
CA VAL A 53 -1.07 -7.24 1.49
C VAL A 53 -2.57 -7.46 1.53
N LYS A 54 -3.31 -6.93 0.55
CA LYS A 54 -4.75 -7.17 0.42
C LYS A 54 -5.23 -7.04 -1.02
N ILE A 55 -6.17 -7.89 -1.40
CA ILE A 55 -6.85 -7.89 -2.70
C ILE A 55 -8.35 -7.80 -2.45
N TYR A 56 -9.01 -6.89 -3.14
CA TYR A 56 -10.46 -6.77 -3.21
C TYR A 56 -10.88 -7.23 -4.60
N ARG A 57 -11.76 -8.23 -4.65
CA ARG A 57 -12.39 -8.76 -5.85
C ARG A 57 -13.82 -8.28 -5.91
#